data_AF-A0A7V0UAF3-F1
#
_entry.id   AF-A0A7V0UAF3-F1
#
_cell.length_a   1.000
_cell.length_b   1.000
_cell.length_c   1.000
_cell.angle_alpha   90.00
_cell.angle_beta   90.00
_cell.angle_gamma   90.00
#
_symmetry.space_group_name_H-M   'P 1'
#
loop_
_entity.id
_entity.type
_entity.pdbx_description
1 polymer ?
#
loop_
_entity_poly.entity_id
_entity_poly.type
_entity_poly.pdbx_seq_one_letter_code
_entity_poly.pdbx_strand_id
1 'polypeptide(L)' 'MTMNDLASNYLTRLRNAILTGKESVSGIPSSKLVEEISKVLKEEGYIRDYHVND' A
#
# COMPACT_ATOMS: atom_id res chain seq x y z
N MET A 1 11.94 -10.10 12.60
CA MET A 1 10.62 -9.46 12.52
C MET A 1 9.69 -10.43 11.85
N THR A 2 8.75 -11.00 12.60
CA THR A 2 7.68 -11.83 12.04
C THR A 2 6.69 -10.90 11.35
N MET A 3 6.59 -11.01 10.02
CA MET A 3 5.65 -10.24 9.20
C MET A 3 4.25 -10.85 9.36
N ASN A 4 3.63 -10.63 10.50
CA ASN A 4 2.36 -11.29 10.86
C ASN A 4 1.14 -10.62 10.23
N ASP A 5 1.26 -9.36 9.80
CA ASP A 5 0.17 -8.62 9.17
C ASP A 5 0.67 -7.75 8.01
N LEU A 6 0.41 -8.23 6.78
CA LEU A 6 0.74 -7.53 5.54
C LEU A 6 -0.10 -6.26 5.35
N ALA A 7 -1.36 -6.25 5.77
CA ALA A 7 -2.26 -5.11 5.60
C ALA A 7 -1.86 -3.95 6.53
N SER A 8 -1.61 -4.25 7.82
CA SER A 8 -1.11 -3.23 8.75
C SER A 8 0.25 -2.68 8.33
N ASN A 9 1.16 -3.54 7.83
CA ASN A 9 2.45 -3.07 7.33
C ASN A 9 2.29 -2.15 6.11
N TYR A 10 1.43 -2.55 5.16
CA TYR A 10 1.09 -1.76 3.97
C TYR A 10 0.59 -0.36 4.33
N LEU A 11 -0.45 -0.28 5.17
CA LEU A 11 -1.05 1.00 5.59
C LEU A 11 -0.07 1.88 6.37
N THR A 12 0.77 1.25 7.21
CA THR A 12 1.82 1.98 7.95
C THR A 12 2.85 2.60 7.01
N ARG A 13 3.29 1.86 5.98
CA ARG A 13 4.22 2.39 4.97
C ARG A 13 3.59 3.52 4.16
N LEU A 14 2.31 3.39 3.78
CA LEU A 14 1.58 4.44 3.08
C LEU A 14 1.49 5.72 3.91
N ARG A 15 1.08 5.62 5.17
CA ARG A 15 1.06 6.75 6.12
C ARG A 15 2.43 7.42 6.25
N ASN A 16 3.48 6.63 6.43
CA ASN A 16 4.84 7.17 6.58
C ASN A 16 5.33 7.87 5.30
N ALA A 17 4.97 7.35 4.13
CA ALA A 17 5.29 7.99 2.86
C ALA A 17 4.61 9.36 2.72
N ILE A 18 3.33 9.45 3.09
CA ILE A 18 2.59 10.73 3.12
C ILE A 18 3.26 11.72 4.08
N LEU A 19 3.57 11.29 5.31
CA LEU A 19 4.21 12.13 6.32
C LEU A 19 5.61 12.61 5.92
N THR A 20 6.31 11.87 5.06
CA THR A 20 7.64 12.21 4.56
C THR A 20 7.62 12.88 3.18
N GLY A 21 6.44 13.16 2.63
CA GLY A 21 6.28 13.81 1.33
C GLY A 21 6.71 12.97 0.14
N LYS A 22 6.74 11.64 0.27
CA LYS A 22 7.07 10.75 -0.85
C LYS A 22 5.88 10.61 -1.79
N GLU A 23 6.15 10.69 -3.09
CA GLU A 23 5.12 10.56 -4.13
C GLU A 23 4.65 9.12 -4.35
N SER A 24 5.49 8.12 -4.04
CA SER A 24 5.21 6.71 -4.27
C SER A 24 5.83 5.80 -3.21
N VAL A 25 5.25 4.61 -3.03
CA VAL A 25 5.77 3.55 -2.16
C VAL A 25 6.03 2.30 -3.00
N SER A 26 7.19 1.67 -2.78
CA SER A 26 7.61 0.45 -3.48
C SER A 26 8.06 -0.65 -2.51
N GLY A 27 8.24 -1.87 -3.01
CA GLY A 27 8.70 -3.02 -2.22
C GLY A 27 7.68 -3.50 -1.19
N ILE A 28 6.39 -3.36 -1.50
CA ILE A 28 5.28 -3.84 -0.68
C ILE A 28 4.99 -5.27 -1.15
N PRO A 29 4.98 -6.28 -0.25
CA PRO A 29 4.59 -7.64 -0.62
C PRO A 29 3.13 -7.65 -1.09
N SER A 30 2.87 -8.24 -2.26
CA SER A 30 1.51 -8.41 -2.76
C SER A 30 0.78 -9.53 -2.01
N SER A 31 -0.51 -9.32 -1.82
CA SER A 31 -1.46 -10.35 -1.40
C SER A 31 -2.83 -9.89 -1.87
N LYS A 32 -3.77 -10.82 -2.05
CA LYS A 32 -5.14 -10.50 -2.46
C LYS A 32 -5.79 -9.40 -1.61
N LEU A 33 -5.55 -9.42 -0.29
CA LEU A 33 -6.08 -8.38 0.61
C LEU A 33 -5.47 -7.00 0.34
N VAL A 34 -4.16 -6.91 0.16
CA VAL A 34 -3.46 -5.63 -0.12
C VAL A 34 -3.88 -5.07 -1.49
N GLU A 35 -4.11 -5.94 -2.46
CA GLU A 35 -4.60 -5.55 -3.78
C GLU A 35 -6.03 -5.00 -3.73
N GLU A 36 -6.95 -5.65 -3.02
CA GLU A 36 -8.32 -5.14 -2.83
C GLU A 36 -8.33 -3.81 -2.05
N ILE A 37 -7.48 -3.66 -1.03
CA ILE A 37 -7.32 -2.38 -0.33
C ILE A 37 -6.83 -1.30 -1.31
N SER A 38 -5.81 -1.60 -2.12
CA SER A 38 -5.25 -0.65 -3.09
C SER A 38 -6.30 -0.23 -4.14
N LYS A 39 -7.14 -1.19 -4.57
CA LYS A 39 -8.25 -0.94 -5.47
C LYS A 39 -9.28 0.02 -4.87
N VAL A 40 -9.75 -0.25 -3.64
CA VAL A 40 -10.70 0.65 -2.94
C VAL A 40 -10.09 2.05 -2.74
N LEU A 41 -8.82 2.13 -2.34
CA LEU A 41 -8.12 3.42 -2.20
C LEU A 41 -8.06 4.20 -3.52
N LYS A 42 -7.95 3.51 -4.66
CA LYS A 42 -7.98 4.14 -5.99
C LYS A 42 -9.40 4.57 -6.37
N GLU A 43 -10.40 3.72 -6.17
CA GLU A 43 -11.81 4.01 -6.48
C GLU A 43 -12.34 5.22 -5.68
N GLU A 44 -11.97 5.32 -4.42
CA GLU A 44 -12.32 6.46 -3.55
C GLU A 44 -11.43 7.71 -3.78
N GLY A 45 -10.42 7.62 -4.65
CA GLY A 45 -9.55 8.73 -5.00
C GLY A 45 -8.48 9.09 -3.96
N TYR A 46 -8.20 8.22 -2.99
CA TYR A 46 -7.11 8.41 -2.01
C TYR A 46 -5.72 8.21 -2.61
N ILE A 47 -5.60 7.35 -3.63
CA ILE A 47 -4.36 7.15 -4.39
C ILE A 47 -4.62 7.33 -5.89
N ARG A 48 -3.59 7.74 -6.63
CA ARG A 48 -3.67 7.93 -8.08
C ARG A 48 -3.69 6.60 -8.84
N ASP A 49 -2.74 5.72 -8.52
CA ASP A 49 -2.65 4.39 -9.13
C ASP A 49 -1.86 3.42 -8.26
N TYR A 50 -1.94 2.13 -8.59
CA TYR A 50 -1.09 1.07 -8.02
C TYR A 50 -0.71 0.05 -9.09
N HIS A 51 0.48 -0.53 -8.97
CA HIS A 51 0.97 -1.59 -9.86
C HIS A 51 1.46 -2.78 -9.06
N VAL A 52 1.12 -3.99 -9.52
CA VAL A 52 1.61 -5.25 -8.97
C VAL A 52 2.54 -5.86 -10.01
N ASN A 53 3.76 -6.15 -9.62
CA ASN A 53 4.73 -6.88 -10.43
C ASN A 53 4.88 -8.29 -9.84
N ASP A 54 4.90 -9.31 -10.69
CA ASP A 54 5.21 -10.71 -10.33
C ASP A 54 6.66 -10.86 -9.84
#